data_AF-A0A836V9E4-F1
#
_entry.id   AF-A0A836V9E4-F1
#
_cell.length_a   1.000
_cell.length_b   1.000
_cell.length_c   1.000
_cell.angle_alpha   90.00
_cell.angle_beta   90.00
_cell.angle_gamma   90.00
#
_symmetry.space_group_name_H-M   'P 1'
#
loop_
_entity.id
_entity.type
_entity.pdbx_description
1 polymer ?
#
loop_
_entity_poly.entity_id
_entity_poly.type
_entity_poly.pdbx_seq_one_letter_code
_entity_poly.pdbx_strand_id
1 'polypeptide(L)'
;KEVIIAFKGDGAYSRMKFESGVHRVQRVPATEASGRVHTSTATVAVMPEADEIDVQLNDNDLDITTMRSGGAGGQNVNFSGFRRRKRPA
;
A
#
# COMPACT_ATOMS: atom_id res chain seq x y z
N LYS A 1 -8.51 -7.43 11.66
CA LYS A 1 -9.74 -6.95 10.98
C LYS A 1 -9.49 -5.49 10.67
N GLU A 2 -9.56 -5.09 9.41
CA GLU A 2 -9.20 -3.75 8.93
C GLU A 2 -10.44 -3.01 8.44
N VAL A 3 -10.37 -1.68 8.41
CA VAL A 3 -11.45 -0.79 7.96
C VAL A 3 -10.82 0.32 7.14
N ILE A 4 -11.36 0.57 5.96
CA ILE A 4 -10.91 1.64 5.04
C ILE A 4 -12.05 2.64 4.92
N ILE A 5 -11.76 3.93 5.14
CA ILE A 5 -12.73 5.02 5.12
C ILE A 5 -12.15 6.17 4.32
N ALA A 6 -12.96 6.77 3.45
CA ALA A 6 -12.61 7.98 2.71
C ALA A 6 -13.29 9.20 3.33
N PHE A 7 -12.52 10.25 3.62
CA PHE A 7 -13.04 11.50 4.17
C PHE A 7 -13.03 12.59 3.09
N LYS A 8 -14.20 13.13 2.75
CA LYS A 8 -14.36 14.23 1.79
C LYS A 8 -14.58 15.54 2.53
N GLY A 9 -13.71 16.51 2.30
CA GLY A 9 -13.84 17.86 2.86
C GLY A 9 -12.51 18.61 2.87
N ASP A 10 -12.60 19.93 2.82
CA ASP A 10 -11.42 20.80 2.80
C ASP A 10 -10.59 20.63 4.07
N GLY A 11 -9.30 20.35 3.89
CA GLY A 11 -8.36 20.18 4.99
C GLY A 11 -8.54 18.89 5.80
N ALA A 12 -9.28 17.89 5.31
CA ALA A 12 -9.47 16.60 5.98
C ALA A 12 -8.14 15.94 6.39
N TYR A 13 -7.18 15.89 5.46
CA TYR A 13 -5.84 15.36 5.74
C TYR A 13 -5.10 16.16 6.82
N SER A 14 -5.21 17.50 6.82
CA SER A 14 -4.52 18.36 7.79
C SER A 14 -5.00 18.14 9.22
N ARG A 15 -6.27 17.74 9.41
CA ARG A 15 -6.82 17.41 10.73
C ARG A 15 -6.47 15.98 11.13
N MET A 16 -6.57 15.03 10.20
CA MET A 16 -6.37 13.61 10.52
C MET A 16 -4.91 13.16 10.60
N LYS A 17 -3.95 13.90 10.02
CA LYS A 17 -2.52 13.53 10.09
C LYS A 17 -2.02 13.28 11.52
N PHE A 18 -2.60 13.95 12.52
CA PHE A 18 -2.23 13.81 13.93
C PHE A 18 -2.79 12.55 14.59
N GLU A 19 -3.80 11.93 13.98
CA GLU A 19 -4.38 10.65 14.42
C GLU A 19 -3.61 9.45 13.87
N SER A 20 -2.60 9.68 13.02
CA SER A 20 -1.74 8.63 12.50
C SER A 20 -0.86 8.03 13.59
N GLY A 21 -0.66 6.71 13.56
CA GLY A 21 0.19 6.00 14.50
C GLY A 21 -0.52 4.86 15.22
N VAL A 22 0.05 4.45 16.35
CA VAL A 22 -0.44 3.32 17.15
C VAL A 22 -1.23 3.85 18.34
N HIS A 23 -2.50 3.45 18.40
CA HIS A 23 -3.41 3.74 19.50
C HIS A 23 -3.43 2.56 20.46
N ARG A 24 -3.30 2.85 21.76
CA ARG A 24 -3.29 1.83 22.83
C ARG A 24 -4.52 2.00 23.71
N VAL A 25 -5.24 0.90 23.93
CA VAL A 25 -6.41 0.85 24.81
C VAL A 25 -6.17 -0.18 25.90
N GLN A 26 -6.42 0.22 27.15
CA GLN A 26 -6.44 -0.68 28.29
C GLN A 26 -7.87 -0.75 28.80
N ARG A 27 -8.42 -1.97 28.87
CA ARG A 27 -9.79 -2.19 29.34
C ARG A 27 -9.94 -3.55 29.99
N VAL A 28 -10.97 -3.70 30.79
CA VAL A 28 -11.48 -5.01 31.20
C VAL A 28 -12.45 -5.48 30.11
N PRO A 29 -12.20 -6.61 29.42
CA PRO A 29 -13.12 -7.14 28.44
C PRO A 29 -14.44 -7.54 29.11
N ALA A 30 -15.57 -7.21 28.48
CA ALA A 30 -16.89 -7.62 28.98
C ALA A 30 -17.06 -9.16 29.04
N THR A 31 -16.19 -9.91 28.37
CA THR A 31 -16.19 -11.38 28.31
C THR A 31 -15.30 -12.04 29.38
N GLU A 32 -14.71 -11.27 30.31
CA GLU A 32 -13.71 -11.79 31.26
C GLU A 32 -14.21 -11.73 32.70
N ALA A 33 -14.47 -12.89 33.31
CA ALA A 33 -15.03 -13.01 34.66
C ALA A 33 -14.06 -12.61 35.79
N SER A 34 -12.75 -12.54 35.50
CA SER A 34 -11.68 -12.31 36.50
C SER A 34 -11.27 -10.84 36.64
N GLY A 35 -11.82 -9.94 35.82
CA GLY A 35 -11.52 -8.50 35.90
C GLY A 35 -10.09 -8.13 35.50
N ARG A 36 -9.40 -8.97 34.72
CA ARG A 36 -8.02 -8.70 34.28
C ARG A 36 -8.01 -7.58 33.24
N VAL A 37 -7.01 -6.71 33.33
CA VAL A 37 -6.85 -5.61 32.36
C VAL A 37 -6.12 -6.15 31.14
N HIS A 38 -6.78 -6.08 29.99
CA HIS A 38 -6.19 -6.40 28.70
C HIS A 38 -5.72 -5.11 28.03
N THR A 39 -4.52 -5.16 27.46
CA THR A 39 -4.00 -4.09 26.59
C THR A 39 -4.22 -4.51 25.14
N SER A 40 -4.89 -3.69 24.36
CA SER A 40 -5.06 -3.84 22.92
C SER A 40 -4.41 -2.68 22.19
N THR A 41 -3.91 -2.93 20.98
CA THR A 41 -3.32 -1.92 20.11
C THR A 41 -4.03 -1.90 18.76
N ALA A 42 -4.11 -0.72 18.15
CA ALA A 42 -4.63 -0.51 16.81
C ALA A 42 -3.74 0.48 16.06
N THR A 43 -3.44 0.19 14.80
CA THR A 43 -2.65 1.09 13.94
C THR A 43 -3.58 1.87 13.02
N VAL A 44 -3.36 3.18 12.93
CA VAL A 44 -4.10 4.09 12.05
C VAL A 44 -3.13 4.68 11.04
N ALA A 45 -3.41 4.45 9.75
CA ALA A 45 -2.69 5.07 8.64
C ALA A 45 -3.59 6.13 7.99
N VAL A 46 -3.06 7.33 7.80
CA VAL A 46 -3.76 8.44 7.15
C VAL A 46 -2.97 8.84 5.92
N MET A 47 -3.59 8.75 4.75
CA MET A 47 -2.97 9.11 3.47
C MET A 47 -3.87 10.12 2.75
N PRO A 48 -3.29 11.13 2.08
CA PRO A 48 -4.08 11.98 1.20
C PRO A 48 -4.53 11.17 -0.02
N GLU A 49 -5.75 11.42 -0.49
CA GLU A 49 -6.19 10.93 -1.79
C GLU A 49 -5.36 11.66 -2.86
N ALA A 50 -4.66 10.90 -3.70
CA ALA A 50 -3.88 11.45 -4.81
C ALA A 50 -4.79 11.50 -6.04
N ASP A 51 -4.88 12.67 -6.67
CA ASP A 51 -5.51 12.76 -7.98
C ASP A 51 -4.72 11.90 -8.97
N GLU A 52 -5.44 11.11 -9.79
CA GLU A 52 -4.84 10.39 -10.89
C GLU A 52 -4.32 11.39 -11.92
N ILE A 53 -3.03 11.73 -11.80
CA ILE A 53 -2.31 12.41 -12.87
C ILE A 53 -2.22 11.43 -14.03
N ASP A 54 -2.86 11.79 -15.15
CA ASP A 54 -2.79 11.06 -16.41
C ASP A 54 -1.35 11.15 -16.93
N VAL A 55 -0.51 10.20 -16.52
CA VAL A 55 0.88 10.12 -16.96
C VAL A 55 0.86 9.62 -18.40
N GLN A 56 0.83 10.55 -19.35
CA GLN A 56 1.08 10.25 -20.75
C GLN A 56 2.50 9.69 -20.89
N LEU A 57 2.61 8.36 -20.89
CA LEU A 57 3.82 7.65 -21.24
C LEU A 57 4.03 7.85 -22.74
N ASN A 58 4.99 8.71 -23.11
CA ASN A 58 5.44 8.80 -24.49
C ASN A 58 6.12 7.48 -24.85
N ASP A 59 5.65 6.82 -25.91
CA ASP A 59 6.22 5.55 -26.39
C ASP A 59 7.72 5.64 -26.72
N ASN A 60 8.23 6.85 -26.97
CA ASN A 60 9.66 7.11 -27.21
C ASN A 60 10.54 6.94 -25.96
N ASP A 61 9.98 6.98 -24.75
CA ASP A 61 10.70 6.78 -23.48
C ASP A 61 10.58 5.34 -22.94
N LEU A 62 9.87 4.48 -23.65
CA LEU A 62 9.71 3.06 -23.29
C LEU A 62 10.81 2.22 -23.96
N ASP A 63 11.90 1.99 -23.23
CA ASP A 63 12.86 0.93 -23.60
C ASP A 63 12.26 -0.44 -23.33
N ILE A 64 11.60 -1.00 -24.34
CA ILE A 64 11.06 -2.37 -24.30
C ILE A 64 12.18 -3.34 -24.71
N THR A 65 12.98 -3.76 -23.73
CA THR A 65 13.98 -4.81 -23.96
C THR A 65 13.38 -6.18 -23.67
N THR A 66 13.18 -6.99 -24.72
CA THR A 66 12.75 -8.38 -24.56
C THR A 66 13.97 -9.24 -24.25
N MET A 67 14.21 -9.53 -22.97
CA MET A 67 15.21 -10.53 -22.59
C MET A 67 14.56 -11.92 -22.62
N ARG A 68 15.16 -12.84 -23.39
CA ARG A 68 14.92 -14.28 -23.23
C ARG A 68 15.96 -14.80 -22.24
N SER A 69 15.52 -15.55 -21.23
CA SER A 69 16.40 -16.23 -20.28
C SER A 69 17.31 -17.19 -21.05
N GLY A 70 18.57 -16.82 -21.26
CA GLY A 70 19.58 -17.67 -21.88
C GLY A 70 19.98 -18.80 -20.94
N GLY A 71 19.16 -19.85 -20.88
CA GLY A 71 19.42 -21.09 -20.16
C GLY A 71 18.97 -22.28 -21.00
N ALA A 72 19.77 -23.35 -20.99
CA ALA A 72 19.62 -24.52 -21.86
C ALA A 72 18.21 -25.10 -21.89
N GLY A 73 17.79 -25.48 -23.10
CA GLY A 73 16.43 -25.79 -23.51
C GLY A 73 15.67 -26.83 -22.68
N GLY A 74 14.39 -26.52 -22.48
CA GLY A 74 13.36 -27.42 -21.95
C GLY A 74 11.99 -26.79 -22.17
N GLN A 75 10.92 -27.59 -22.30
CA GLN A 75 9.54 -27.20 -22.61
C GLN A 75 8.82 -26.32 -21.55
N ASN A 76 9.57 -25.59 -20.72
CA ASN A 76 9.04 -24.68 -19.69
C ASN A 76 9.61 -23.25 -19.81
N VAL A 77 10.08 -22.87 -21.01
CA VAL A 77 10.77 -21.58 -21.30
C VAL A 77 9.83 -20.56 -21.94
N ASN A 78 8.57 -20.48 -21.49
CA ASN A 78 7.59 -19.53 -22.01
C ASN A 78 7.06 -18.57 -20.93
N PHE A 79 7.93 -18.02 -20.09
CA PHE A 79 7.58 -16.83 -19.31
C PHE A 79 8.40 -15.64 -19.78
N SER A 80 7.81 -14.86 -20.70
CA SER A 80 8.30 -13.55 -21.10
C SER A 80 8.06 -12.56 -19.96
N GLY A 81 9.07 -12.39 -19.10
CA GLY A 81 9.05 -11.38 -18.05
C GLY A 81 9.17 -9.98 -18.66
N PHE A 82 8.09 -9.21 -18.64
CA PHE A 82 8.10 -7.81 -19.08
C PHE A 82 8.60 -6.93 -17.93
N ARG A 83 9.78 -6.32 -18.07
CA ARG A 83 10.34 -5.43 -17.05
C ARG A 83 10.41 -4.00 -17.60
N ARG A 84 9.52 -3.12 -17.11
CA ARG A 84 9.57 -1.68 -17.40
C ARG A 84 10.52 -0.99 -16.41
N ARG A 85 11.51 -0.24 -16.91
CA ARG A 85 12.32 0.69 -16.12
C ARG A 85 12.17 2.09 -16.71
N LYS A 86 11.77 3.05 -15.88
CA LYS A 86 11.77 4.48 -16.22
C LYS A 86 13.21 4.99 -16.15
N ARG A 87 13.71 5.63 -17.21
CA ARG A 87 15.01 6.32 -17.17
C ARG A 87 14.87 7.59 -16.30
N PRO A 88 15.74 7.82 -15.30
CA PRO A 88 15.86 9.16 -14.73
C PRO A 88 16.54 10.08 -15.75
N ALA A 89 16.06 11.33 -15.82
CA ALA A 89 16.63 12.38 -16.64
C ALA A 89 18.04 12.78 -16.18
#